data_AF-A0A932HR20-F1
#
_entry.id   AF-A0A932HR20-F1
#
_cell.length_a   1.000
_cell.length_b   1.000
_cell.length_c   1.000
_cell.angle_alpha   90.00
_cell.angle_beta   90.00
_cell.angle_gamma   90.00
#
_symmetry.space_group_name_H-M   'P 1'
#
loop_
_entity.id
_entity.type
_entity.pdbx_description
1 polymer ?
#
loop_
_entity_poly.entity_id
_entity_poly.type
_entity_poly.pdbx_seq_one_letter_code
_entity_poly.pdbx_strand_id
1 'polypeptide(L)'
;MADLTPRDDIRKKVSEILKRVDQLIRAGEIDQSIREIIHAKEIDPKNVYIHAYEERLTFLSEEHQKHIAEEQTRKAAEEAARKRDQEALKRKQEQVIREEEERRRREEEQRRANEEQRRLEEERRAAEEQKRKSEEERRKAGEELRKLEEELRRAEEELRSKETDSGKTPSLQLATSQGSIPYRQALKEIWSDGAASSDEEARLEQLRSTLGISGEEHAKLEKEVKLETYYDALKRAWSSGAITPGSASKLGELRRTFQITPDEHDKIEAQMLWELRQGQERTSILVVDDDTKLLSVITETLQEASFNVKAFPTSDDAFTYLKENAPDIIISDINLETS
;
A
#
# COMPACT_ATOMS: atom_id res chain seq x y z
N MET A 1 107.84 24.33 -35.08
CA MET A 1 106.56 23.90 -34.50
C MET A 1 106.53 24.45 -33.09
N ALA A 2 105.63 25.39 -32.79
CA ALA A 2 105.58 26.00 -31.46
C ALA A 2 104.85 25.04 -30.51
N ASP A 3 105.55 24.56 -29.48
CA ASP A 3 104.96 23.74 -28.42
C ASP A 3 103.93 24.58 -27.66
N LEU A 4 102.67 24.16 -27.79
CA LEU A 4 101.54 24.74 -27.06
C LEU A 4 101.71 24.45 -25.57
N THR A 5 101.43 25.44 -24.74
CA THR A 5 101.48 25.22 -23.29
C THR A 5 100.29 24.33 -22.87
N PRO A 6 100.40 23.53 -21.78
CA PRO A 6 99.30 22.69 -21.30
C PRO A 6 97.97 23.43 -21.05
N ARG A 7 98.02 24.77 -20.88
CA ARG A 7 96.83 25.63 -20.73
C ARG A 7 96.12 25.92 -22.06
N ASP A 8 96.82 25.94 -23.18
CA ASP A 8 96.23 26.20 -24.49
C ASP A 8 95.47 24.97 -25.02
N ASP A 9 95.96 23.77 -24.71
CA ASP A 9 95.28 22.51 -25.02
C ASP A 9 93.94 22.35 -24.27
N ILE A 10 93.89 22.78 -23.01
CA ILE A 10 92.66 22.79 -22.20
C ILE A 10 91.63 23.74 -22.81
N ARG A 11 92.04 24.96 -23.19
CA ARG A 11 91.15 25.96 -23.82
C ARG A 11 90.59 25.47 -25.16
N LYS A 12 91.41 24.80 -25.97
CA LYS A 12 90.98 24.25 -27.26
C LYS A 12 89.95 23.12 -27.08
N LYS A 13 90.18 22.20 -26.13
CA LYS A 13 89.23 21.13 -25.80
C LYS A 13 87.89 21.67 -25.32
N VAL A 14 87.90 22.63 -24.40
CA VAL A 14 86.66 23.28 -23.93
C VAL A 14 85.94 24.01 -25.06
N SER A 15 86.67 24.69 -25.95
CA SER A 15 86.07 25.35 -27.12
C SER A 15 85.40 24.38 -28.08
N GLU A 16 85.96 23.19 -28.29
CA GLU A 16 85.34 22.15 -29.13
C GLU A 16 84.07 21.59 -28.49
N ILE A 17 84.06 21.37 -27.17
CA ILE A 17 82.87 20.92 -26.45
C ILE A 17 81.76 21.98 -26.50
N LEU A 18 82.08 23.26 -26.26
CA LEU A 18 81.09 24.35 -26.34
C LEU A 18 80.49 24.50 -27.75
N LYS A 19 81.25 24.21 -28.81
CA LYS A 19 80.72 24.18 -30.19
C LYS A 19 79.75 23.04 -30.41
N ARG A 20 80.02 21.85 -29.84
CA ARG A 20 79.08 20.71 -29.88
C ARG A 20 77.81 21.03 -29.10
N VAL A 21 77.93 21.67 -27.94
CA VAL A 21 76.78 22.15 -27.15
C VAL A 21 75.90 23.10 -27.98
N ASP A 22 76.47 24.08 -28.69
CA ASP A 22 75.66 24.96 -29.56
C ASP A 22 74.96 24.21 -30.70
N GLN A 23 75.63 23.18 -31.27
CA GLN A 23 75.02 22.33 -32.30
C GLN A 23 73.86 21.50 -31.73
N LEU A 24 74.02 20.92 -30.53
CA LEU A 24 72.98 20.14 -29.86
C LEU A 24 71.80 21.00 -29.41
N ILE A 25 72.04 22.24 -28.98
CA ILE A 25 70.97 23.23 -28.70
C ILE A 25 70.17 23.52 -29.97
N ARG A 26 70.84 23.72 -31.11
CA ARG A 26 70.15 23.93 -32.40
C ARG A 26 69.38 22.70 -32.87
N ALA A 27 69.84 21.50 -32.52
CA ALA A 27 69.16 20.25 -32.82
C ALA A 27 67.99 19.96 -31.86
N GLY A 28 67.83 20.73 -30.77
CA GLY A 28 66.81 20.52 -29.75
C GLY A 28 67.14 19.41 -28.75
N GLU A 29 68.38 18.89 -28.76
CA GLU A 29 68.84 17.82 -27.88
C GLU A 29 69.41 18.40 -26.57
N ILE A 30 68.51 18.97 -25.77
CA ILE A 30 68.86 19.71 -24.54
C ILE A 30 69.55 18.79 -23.52
N ASP A 31 69.07 17.55 -23.37
CA ASP A 31 69.66 16.57 -22.43
C ASP A 31 71.10 16.18 -22.79
N GLN A 32 71.40 16.08 -24.09
CA GLN A 32 72.77 15.80 -24.57
C GLN A 32 73.68 17.01 -24.36
N SER A 33 73.14 18.22 -24.60
CA SER A 33 73.84 19.48 -24.40
C SER A 33 74.27 19.67 -22.94
N ILE A 34 73.41 19.30 -21.98
CA ILE A 34 73.71 19.38 -20.54
C ILE A 34 74.84 18.41 -20.18
N ARG A 35 74.84 17.18 -20.71
CA ARG A 35 75.92 16.21 -20.48
C ARG A 35 77.27 16.70 -20.98
N GLU A 36 77.31 17.31 -22.16
CA GLU A 36 78.53 17.90 -22.72
C GLU A 36 79.02 19.11 -21.91
N ILE A 37 78.13 19.93 -21.36
CA ILE A 37 78.50 21.03 -20.44
C ILE A 37 79.08 20.54 -19.13
N ILE A 38 78.53 19.46 -18.55
CA ILE A 38 79.09 18.81 -17.36
C ILE A 38 80.52 18.34 -17.66
N HIS A 39 80.75 17.73 -18.83
CA HIS A 39 82.08 17.31 -19.23
C HIS A 39 83.05 18.49 -19.45
N ALA A 40 82.59 19.61 -20.01
CA ALA A 40 83.39 20.82 -20.11
C ALA A 40 83.80 21.36 -18.72
N LYS A 41 82.88 21.28 -17.73
CA LYS A 41 83.08 21.74 -16.35
C LYS A 41 84.11 20.89 -15.59
N GLU A 42 84.21 19.59 -15.91
CA GLU A 42 85.26 18.70 -15.39
C GLU A 42 86.66 19.08 -15.90
N ILE A 43 86.75 19.61 -17.12
CA ILE A 43 88.02 19.99 -17.77
C ILE A 43 88.50 21.38 -17.32
N ASP A 44 87.62 22.37 -17.24
CA ASP A 44 87.95 23.72 -16.75
C ASP A 44 86.78 24.34 -15.94
N PRO A 45 86.69 24.08 -14.63
CA PRO A 45 85.60 24.57 -13.78
C PRO A 45 85.49 26.10 -13.69
N LYS A 46 86.57 26.84 -14.02
CA LYS A 46 86.63 28.31 -13.87
C LYS A 46 86.27 29.05 -15.16
N ASN A 47 85.93 28.34 -16.23
CA ASN A 47 85.61 28.97 -17.50
C ASN A 47 84.23 29.64 -17.46
N VAL A 48 84.20 30.96 -17.59
CA VAL A 48 82.98 31.79 -17.54
C VAL A 48 81.96 31.39 -18.61
N TYR A 49 82.40 30.91 -19.77
CA TYR A 49 81.49 30.51 -20.85
C TYR A 49 80.69 29.25 -20.50
N ILE A 50 81.28 28.31 -19.75
CA ILE A 50 80.59 27.07 -19.34
C ILE A 50 79.38 27.43 -18.46
N HIS A 51 79.57 28.31 -17.49
CA HIS A 51 78.49 28.79 -16.61
C HIS A 51 77.40 29.53 -17.41
N ALA A 52 77.77 30.35 -18.39
CA ALA A 52 76.79 31.02 -19.26
C ALA A 52 75.97 30.05 -20.12
N TYR A 53 76.56 28.96 -20.62
CA TYR A 53 75.83 27.91 -21.34
C TYR A 53 74.98 27.04 -20.39
N GLU A 54 75.43 26.80 -19.16
CA GLU A 54 74.68 26.07 -18.12
C GLU A 54 73.38 26.82 -17.76
N GLU A 55 73.44 28.14 -17.55
CA GLU A 55 72.26 28.98 -17.29
C GLU A 55 71.28 28.95 -18.47
N ARG A 56 71.79 29.07 -19.70
CA ARG A 56 70.96 29.02 -20.92
C ARG A 56 70.29 27.67 -21.12
N LEU A 57 71.00 26.56 -20.87
CA LEU A 57 70.46 25.21 -20.98
C LEU A 57 69.41 24.93 -19.92
N THR A 58 69.63 25.42 -18.69
CA THR A 58 68.66 25.31 -17.61
C THR A 58 67.37 26.02 -17.98
N PHE A 59 67.46 27.25 -18.49
CA PHE A 59 66.29 27.99 -18.98
C PHE A 59 65.54 27.26 -20.10
N LEU A 60 66.27 26.77 -21.12
CA LEU A 60 65.66 26.04 -22.24
C LEU A 60 65.03 24.71 -21.80
N SER A 61 65.65 24.00 -20.85
CA SER A 61 65.12 22.76 -20.27
C SER A 61 63.84 23.02 -19.49
N GLU A 62 63.80 24.06 -18.66
CA GLU A 62 62.60 24.46 -17.91
C GLU A 62 61.45 24.87 -18.83
N GLU A 63 61.74 25.63 -19.89
CA GLU A 63 60.74 26.04 -20.89
C GLU A 63 60.18 24.82 -21.65
N HIS A 64 61.06 23.91 -22.08
CA HIS A 64 60.65 22.67 -22.75
C HIS A 64 59.80 21.78 -21.82
N GLN A 65 60.20 21.65 -20.55
CA GLN A 65 59.47 20.87 -19.55
C GLN A 65 58.10 21.48 -19.23
N LYS A 66 58.00 22.81 -19.15
CA LYS A 66 56.72 23.51 -19.00
C LYS A 66 55.79 23.24 -20.17
N HIS A 67 56.27 23.35 -21.40
CA HIS A 67 55.47 23.06 -22.58
C HIS A 67 54.99 21.60 -22.62
N ILE A 68 55.85 20.64 -22.27
CA ILE A 68 55.46 19.22 -22.15
C ILE A 68 54.39 19.04 -21.07
N ALA A 69 54.57 19.64 -19.90
CA ALA A 69 53.60 19.55 -18.81
C ALA A 69 52.24 20.19 -19.17
N GLU A 70 52.26 21.34 -19.83
CA GLU A 70 51.05 22.01 -20.34
C GLU A 70 50.35 21.16 -21.41
N GLU A 71 51.09 20.53 -22.31
CA GLU A 71 50.50 19.65 -23.33
C GLU A 71 49.94 18.37 -22.72
N GLN A 72 50.63 17.78 -21.74
CA GLN A 72 50.15 16.61 -21.00
C GLN A 72 48.90 16.91 -20.18
N THR A 73 48.86 18.04 -19.48
CA THR A 73 47.68 18.46 -18.72
C THR A 73 46.50 18.77 -19.65
N ARG A 74 46.74 19.39 -20.82
CA ARG A 74 45.71 19.59 -21.84
C ARG A 74 45.14 18.26 -22.37
N LYS A 75 46.00 17.30 -22.72
CA LYS A 75 45.58 15.98 -23.20
C LYS A 75 44.81 15.20 -22.12
N ALA A 76 45.28 15.22 -20.88
CA ALA A 76 44.61 14.57 -19.76
C ALA A 76 43.23 15.21 -19.47
N ALA A 77 43.12 16.54 -19.56
CA ALA A 77 41.86 17.25 -19.40
C ALA A 77 40.87 16.91 -20.53
N GLU A 78 41.33 16.83 -21.78
CA GLU A 78 40.49 16.46 -22.93
C GLU A 78 39.99 15.02 -22.81
N GLU A 79 40.86 14.08 -22.44
CA GLU A 79 40.48 12.67 -22.23
C GLU A 79 39.49 12.51 -21.07
N ALA A 80 39.72 13.22 -19.96
CA ALA A 80 38.80 13.24 -18.83
C ALA A 80 37.44 13.83 -19.22
N ALA A 81 37.40 14.88 -20.04
CA ALA A 81 36.16 15.46 -20.55
C ALA A 81 35.40 14.46 -21.43
N ARG A 82 36.07 13.82 -22.40
CA ARG A 82 35.47 12.79 -23.27
C ARG A 82 34.89 11.63 -22.46
N LYS A 83 35.58 11.18 -21.41
CA LYS A 83 35.10 10.09 -20.55
C LYS A 83 33.84 10.49 -19.78
N ARG A 84 33.78 11.73 -19.26
CA ARG A 84 32.58 12.25 -18.59
C ARG A 84 31.39 12.34 -19.54
N ASP A 85 31.61 12.81 -20.77
CA ASP A 85 30.54 12.91 -21.77
C ASP A 85 30.01 11.54 -22.17
N GLN A 86 30.89 10.57 -22.39
CA GLN A 86 30.49 9.18 -22.66
C GLN A 86 29.70 8.55 -21.50
N GLU A 87 30.14 8.77 -20.27
CA GLU A 87 29.43 8.29 -19.09
C GLU A 87 28.06 8.96 -18.93
N ALA A 88 27.98 10.28 -19.16
CA ALA A 88 26.72 11.02 -19.12
C ALA A 88 25.74 10.53 -20.20
N LEU A 89 26.22 10.26 -21.42
CA LEU A 89 25.43 9.65 -22.48
C LEU A 89 24.92 8.26 -22.10
N LYS A 90 25.78 7.41 -21.52
CA LYS A 90 25.38 6.07 -21.06
C LYS A 90 24.32 6.13 -19.97
N ARG A 91 24.47 7.03 -18.98
CA ARG A 91 23.48 7.25 -17.92
C ARG A 91 22.14 7.73 -18.47
N LYS A 92 22.15 8.64 -19.45
CA LYS A 92 20.93 9.09 -20.13
C LYS A 92 20.24 7.96 -20.89
N GLN A 93 21.00 7.15 -21.63
CA GLN A 93 20.44 6.00 -22.35
C GLN A 93 19.84 4.98 -21.38
N GLU A 94 20.52 4.70 -20.27
CA GLU A 94 20.01 3.79 -19.25
C GLU A 94 18.73 4.32 -18.58
N GLN A 95 18.64 5.63 -18.31
CA GLN A 95 17.41 6.24 -17.81
C GLN A 95 16.25 6.09 -18.80
N VAL A 96 16.47 6.36 -20.08
CA VAL A 96 15.43 6.20 -21.12
C VAL A 96 14.95 4.74 -21.20
N ILE A 97 15.87 3.78 -21.13
CA ILE A 97 15.51 2.35 -21.13
C ILE A 97 14.66 1.99 -19.90
N ARG A 98 15.05 2.46 -18.71
CA ARG A 98 14.29 2.23 -17.47
C ARG A 98 12.90 2.86 -17.53
N GLU A 99 12.79 4.09 -18.01
CA GLU A 99 11.50 4.78 -18.18
C GLU A 99 10.60 4.07 -19.19
N GLU A 100 11.15 3.58 -20.30
CA GLU A 100 10.38 2.82 -21.29
C GLU A 100 9.92 1.47 -20.72
N GLU A 101 10.77 0.77 -19.95
CA GLU A 101 10.41 -0.48 -19.29
C GLU A 101 9.31 -0.27 -18.24
N GLU A 102 9.41 0.78 -17.42
CA GLU A 102 8.34 1.15 -16.48
C GLU A 102 7.03 1.47 -17.20
N ARG A 103 7.08 2.22 -18.32
CA ARG A 103 5.89 2.52 -19.11
C ARG A 103 5.24 1.23 -19.64
N ARG A 104 6.03 0.30 -20.17
CA ARG A 104 5.52 -1.00 -20.65
C ARG A 104 4.88 -1.80 -19.52
N ARG A 105 5.46 -1.82 -18.32
CA ARG A 105 4.89 -2.49 -17.15
C ARG A 105 3.54 -1.88 -16.75
N ARG A 106 3.44 -0.54 -16.69
CA ARG A 106 2.18 0.16 -16.39
C ARG A 106 1.11 -0.09 -17.45
N GLU A 107 1.48 -0.09 -18.73
CA GLU A 107 0.55 -0.42 -19.83
C GLU A 107 0.04 -1.86 -19.75
N GLU A 108 0.91 -2.83 -19.41
CA GLU A 108 0.52 -4.22 -19.23
C GLU A 108 -0.38 -4.43 -18.01
N GLU A 109 -0.07 -3.78 -16.89
CA GLU A 109 -0.90 -3.79 -15.69
C GLU A 109 -2.29 -3.19 -15.97
N GLN A 110 -2.35 -2.04 -16.66
CA GLN A 110 -3.61 -1.43 -17.07
C GLN A 110 -4.42 -2.36 -17.99
N ARG A 111 -3.76 -3.09 -18.90
CA ARG A 111 -4.43 -4.07 -19.76
C ARG A 111 -5.01 -5.22 -18.95
N ARG A 112 -4.26 -5.76 -17.98
CA ARG A 112 -4.74 -6.83 -17.09
C ARG A 112 -5.92 -6.36 -16.24
N ALA A 113 -5.85 -5.16 -15.66
CA ALA A 113 -6.94 -4.56 -14.90
C ALA A 113 -8.20 -4.34 -15.76
N ASN A 114 -8.04 -3.85 -17.00
CA ASN A 114 -9.16 -3.68 -17.92
C ASN A 114 -9.77 -5.04 -18.34
N GLU A 115 -8.95 -6.08 -18.54
CA GLU A 115 -9.44 -7.43 -18.85
C GLU A 115 -10.20 -8.03 -17.67
N GLU A 116 -9.70 -7.86 -16.44
CA GLU A 116 -10.36 -8.30 -15.22
C GLU A 116 -11.70 -7.58 -15.01
N GLN A 117 -11.75 -6.27 -15.20
CA GLN A 117 -13.01 -5.52 -15.17
C GLN A 117 -14.03 -6.04 -16.18
N ARG A 118 -13.59 -6.37 -17.40
CA ARG A 118 -14.48 -6.97 -18.41
C ARG A 118 -15.01 -8.33 -17.98
N ARG A 119 -14.18 -9.17 -17.37
CA ARG A 119 -14.61 -10.49 -16.84
C ARG A 119 -15.64 -10.34 -15.73
N LEU A 120 -15.41 -9.43 -14.79
CA LEU A 120 -16.35 -9.13 -13.71
C LEU A 120 -17.67 -8.57 -14.25
N GLU A 121 -17.62 -7.72 -15.28
CA GLU A 121 -18.84 -7.20 -15.92
C GLU A 121 -19.62 -8.30 -16.66
N GLU A 122 -18.94 -9.19 -17.38
CA GLU A 122 -19.56 -10.36 -18.02
C GLU A 122 -20.20 -11.30 -17.01
N GLU A 123 -19.53 -11.59 -15.90
CA GLU A 123 -20.06 -12.41 -14.81
C GLU A 123 -21.30 -11.77 -14.17
N ARG A 124 -21.26 -10.45 -13.93
CA ARG A 124 -22.42 -9.70 -13.39
C ARG A 124 -23.62 -9.78 -14.33
N ARG A 125 -23.40 -9.64 -15.65
CA ARG A 125 -24.46 -9.76 -16.66
C ARG A 125 -25.05 -11.17 -16.68
N ALA A 126 -24.21 -12.21 -16.58
CA ALA A 126 -24.67 -13.60 -16.52
C ALA A 126 -25.50 -13.89 -15.26
N ALA A 127 -25.06 -13.38 -14.09
CA ALA A 127 -25.79 -13.51 -12.83
C ALA A 127 -27.14 -12.78 -12.88
N GLU A 128 -27.19 -11.59 -13.47
CA GLU A 128 -28.43 -10.84 -13.67
C GLU A 128 -29.40 -11.57 -14.61
N GLU A 129 -28.88 -12.19 -15.68
CA GLU A 129 -29.68 -13.01 -16.59
C GLU A 129 -30.24 -14.27 -15.89
N GLN A 130 -29.44 -14.95 -15.07
CA GLN A 130 -29.92 -16.09 -14.28
C GLN A 130 -30.99 -15.66 -13.27
N LYS A 131 -30.79 -14.53 -12.60
CA LYS A 131 -31.78 -13.98 -11.67
C LYS A 131 -33.10 -13.72 -12.39
N ARG A 132 -33.06 -13.09 -13.57
CA ARG A 132 -34.24 -12.84 -14.40
C ARG A 132 -34.95 -14.13 -14.82
N LYS A 133 -34.20 -15.18 -15.22
CA LYS A 133 -34.78 -16.50 -15.56
C LYS A 133 -35.48 -17.14 -14.35
N SER A 134 -34.81 -17.16 -13.19
CA SER A 134 -35.40 -17.72 -11.97
C SER A 134 -36.63 -16.94 -11.49
N GLU A 135 -36.65 -15.62 -11.66
CA GLU A 135 -37.82 -14.79 -11.34
C GLU A 135 -38.99 -15.08 -12.29
N GLU A 136 -38.74 -15.28 -13.58
CA GLU A 136 -39.76 -15.67 -14.55
C GLU A 136 -40.34 -17.06 -14.25
N GLU A 137 -39.51 -18.02 -13.86
CA GLU A 137 -39.94 -19.35 -13.40
C GLU A 137 -40.79 -19.26 -12.13
N ARG A 138 -40.38 -18.45 -11.14
CA ARG A 138 -41.19 -18.19 -9.95
C ARG A 138 -42.54 -17.56 -10.29
N ARG A 139 -42.58 -16.66 -11.28
CA ARG A 139 -43.84 -16.07 -11.74
C ARG A 139 -44.76 -17.13 -12.35
N LYS A 140 -44.22 -18.00 -13.23
CA LYS A 140 -44.98 -19.11 -13.83
C LYS A 140 -45.50 -20.09 -12.77
N ALA A 141 -44.65 -20.51 -11.85
CA ALA A 141 -45.04 -21.37 -10.73
C ALA A 141 -46.11 -20.72 -9.85
N GLY A 142 -46.01 -19.41 -9.61
CA GLY A 142 -47.04 -18.64 -8.89
C GLY A 142 -48.38 -18.58 -9.63
N GLU A 143 -48.37 -18.45 -10.95
CA GLU A 143 -49.58 -18.52 -11.78
C GLU A 143 -50.21 -19.92 -11.77
N GLU A 144 -49.41 -20.99 -11.83
CA GLU A 144 -49.89 -22.37 -11.71
C GLU A 144 -50.47 -22.66 -10.32
N LEU A 145 -49.82 -22.20 -9.25
CA LEU A 145 -50.34 -22.28 -7.89
C LEU A 145 -51.70 -21.59 -7.77
N ARG A 146 -51.86 -20.38 -8.35
CA ARG A 146 -53.16 -19.70 -8.37
C ARG A 146 -54.24 -20.48 -9.11
N LYS A 147 -53.91 -21.13 -10.23
CA LYS A 147 -54.86 -21.98 -10.96
C LYS A 147 -55.29 -23.20 -10.13
N LEU A 148 -54.32 -23.88 -9.52
CA LEU A 148 -54.57 -25.00 -8.62
C LEU A 148 -55.39 -24.57 -7.40
N GLU A 149 -55.12 -23.40 -6.84
CA GLU A 149 -55.88 -22.82 -5.73
C GLU A 149 -57.33 -22.50 -6.15
N GLU A 150 -57.55 -21.95 -7.34
CA GLU A 150 -58.91 -21.75 -7.88
C GLU A 150 -59.64 -23.07 -8.14
N GLU A 151 -58.96 -24.09 -8.67
CA GLU A 151 -59.53 -25.43 -8.86
C GLU A 151 -59.86 -26.09 -7.53
N LEU A 152 -58.97 -25.99 -6.54
CA LEU A 152 -59.21 -26.46 -5.19
C LEU A 152 -60.40 -25.73 -4.58
N ARG A 153 -60.50 -24.40 -4.74
CA ARG A 153 -61.63 -23.61 -4.26
C ARG A 153 -62.95 -24.02 -4.91
N ARG A 154 -62.95 -24.36 -6.20
CA ARG A 154 -64.15 -24.87 -6.89
C ARG A 154 -64.53 -26.27 -6.42
N ALA A 155 -63.54 -27.14 -6.22
CA ALA A 155 -63.75 -28.49 -5.68
C ALA A 155 -64.23 -28.42 -4.22
N GLU A 156 -63.70 -27.48 -3.44
CA GLU A 156 -64.08 -27.19 -2.07
C GLU A 156 -65.45 -26.52 -2.02
N GLU A 157 -65.83 -25.65 -2.96
CA GLU A 157 -67.21 -25.16 -3.11
C GLU A 157 -68.18 -26.27 -3.53
N GLU A 158 -67.78 -27.21 -4.40
CA GLU A 158 -68.57 -28.40 -4.73
C GLU A 158 -68.72 -29.33 -3.53
N LEU A 159 -67.65 -29.55 -2.78
CA LEU A 159 -67.66 -30.31 -1.53
C LEU A 159 -68.50 -29.58 -0.49
N ARG A 160 -68.44 -28.25 -0.40
CA ARG A 160 -69.24 -27.42 0.50
C ARG A 160 -70.71 -27.39 0.10
N SER A 161 -71.03 -27.44 -1.20
CA SER A 161 -72.39 -27.67 -1.71
C SER A 161 -72.89 -29.08 -1.40
N LYS A 162 -72.00 -30.05 -1.22
CA LYS A 162 -72.31 -31.42 -0.77
C LYS A 162 -72.33 -31.54 0.77
N GLU A 163 -71.55 -30.71 1.48
CA GLU A 163 -71.47 -30.60 2.95
C GLU A 163 -72.48 -29.60 3.53
N THR A 164 -73.26 -28.90 2.69
CA THR A 164 -74.47 -28.19 3.16
C THR A 164 -75.60 -29.12 3.63
N ASP A 165 -75.34 -30.42 3.77
CA ASP A 165 -76.12 -31.36 4.60
C ASP A 165 -75.43 -31.78 5.92
N SER A 166 -74.22 -31.29 6.24
CA SER A 166 -73.59 -31.58 7.53
C SER A 166 -72.48 -30.59 7.91
N GLY A 167 -72.85 -29.60 8.73
CA GLY A 167 -72.10 -29.23 9.95
C GLY A 167 -70.69 -28.62 9.87
N LYS A 168 -70.63 -27.30 10.10
CA LYS A 168 -69.68 -26.51 10.94
C LYS A 168 -68.14 -26.50 10.65
N THR A 169 -67.69 -25.29 10.27
CA THR A 169 -66.51 -24.49 10.77
C THR A 169 -65.07 -24.86 10.31
N PRO A 170 -64.07 -23.95 10.42
CA PRO A 170 -64.01 -22.59 9.86
C PRO A 170 -62.65 -22.24 9.19
N SER A 171 -62.68 -21.13 8.46
CA SER A 171 -61.61 -20.32 7.86
C SER A 171 -60.31 -20.12 8.67
N LEU A 172 -59.17 -20.28 7.98
CA LEU A 172 -57.84 -19.81 8.38
C LEU A 172 -57.83 -18.30 8.64
N GLN A 173 -57.66 -17.90 9.90
CA GLN A 173 -57.18 -16.58 10.27
C GLN A 173 -55.71 -16.71 10.67
N LEU A 174 -54.86 -15.81 10.17
CA LEU A 174 -53.56 -15.47 10.76
C LEU A 174 -53.81 -15.05 12.22
N ALA A 175 -53.78 -16.02 13.12
CA ALA A 175 -53.71 -15.76 14.55
C ALA A 175 -52.23 -15.71 14.91
N THR A 176 -51.68 -14.51 15.08
CA THR A 176 -50.62 -14.32 16.07
C THR A 176 -51.20 -14.79 17.40
N SER A 177 -50.98 -16.06 17.73
CA SER A 177 -51.49 -16.66 18.95
C SER A 177 -50.93 -15.88 20.12
N GLN A 178 -51.79 -15.38 21.01
CA GLN A 178 -51.34 -14.66 22.21
C GLN A 178 -50.44 -15.52 23.11
N GLY A 179 -50.43 -16.84 22.90
CA GLY A 179 -49.50 -17.80 23.52
C GLY A 179 -48.08 -17.81 22.93
N SER A 180 -47.84 -17.26 21.74
CA SER A 180 -46.50 -17.25 21.12
C SER A 180 -45.50 -16.36 21.88
N ILE A 181 -45.95 -15.26 22.47
CA ILE A 181 -45.10 -14.30 23.22
C ILE A 181 -44.51 -14.92 24.51
N PRO A 182 -45.31 -15.49 25.44
CA PRO A 182 -44.76 -16.11 26.64
C PRO A 182 -43.91 -17.35 26.31
N TYR A 183 -44.27 -18.07 25.25
CA TYR A 183 -43.47 -19.21 24.79
C TYR A 183 -42.10 -18.79 24.24
N ARG A 184 -42.04 -17.71 23.45
CA ARG A 184 -40.80 -17.12 22.95
C ARG A 184 -39.89 -16.65 24.09
N GLN A 185 -40.46 -16.08 25.15
CA GLN A 185 -39.71 -15.68 26.34
C GLN A 185 -39.11 -16.89 27.08
N ALA A 186 -39.90 -17.95 27.28
CA ALA A 186 -39.40 -19.19 27.89
C ALA A 186 -38.30 -19.84 27.04
N LEU A 187 -38.43 -19.84 25.71
CA LEU A 187 -37.37 -20.29 24.80
C LEU A 187 -36.10 -19.45 24.97
N LYS A 188 -36.21 -18.12 25.07
CA LYS A 188 -35.04 -17.24 25.25
C LYS A 188 -34.29 -17.50 26.56
N GLU A 189 -35.03 -17.78 27.63
CA GLU A 189 -34.45 -18.08 28.93
C GLU A 189 -33.64 -19.37 28.88
N ILE A 190 -34.22 -20.41 28.29
CA ILE A 190 -33.60 -21.74 28.17
C ILE A 190 -32.41 -21.75 27.21
N TRP A 191 -32.46 -20.93 26.15
CA TRP A 191 -31.34 -20.80 25.21
C TRP A 191 -30.34 -19.71 25.60
N SER A 192 -30.46 -19.09 26.79
CA SER A 192 -29.57 -17.99 27.19
C SER A 192 -28.15 -18.43 27.56
N ASP A 193 -27.99 -19.66 28.06
CA ASP A 193 -26.70 -20.29 28.36
C ASP A 193 -26.21 -21.21 27.22
N GLY A 194 -27.05 -21.38 26.19
CA GLY A 194 -26.76 -22.12 24.97
C GLY A 194 -27.06 -23.62 25.02
N ALA A 195 -27.60 -24.15 26.12
CA ALA A 195 -27.96 -25.57 26.19
C ALA A 195 -29.24 -25.79 27.00
N ALA A 196 -30.30 -26.25 26.33
CA ALA A 196 -31.49 -26.71 27.02
C ALA A 196 -31.18 -27.98 27.84
N SER A 197 -31.42 -27.94 29.14
CA SER A 197 -31.36 -29.15 29.98
C SER A 197 -32.60 -30.03 29.77
N SER A 198 -32.48 -31.33 30.07
CA SER A 198 -33.60 -32.28 29.95
C SER A 198 -34.84 -31.87 30.76
N ASP A 199 -34.66 -31.15 31.86
CA ASP A 199 -35.75 -30.64 32.70
C ASP A 199 -36.42 -29.41 32.07
N GLU A 200 -35.66 -28.58 31.36
CA GLU A 200 -36.15 -27.40 30.65
C GLU A 200 -36.86 -27.77 29.35
N GLU A 201 -36.39 -28.79 28.64
CA GLU A 201 -37.08 -29.38 27.49
C GLU A 201 -38.45 -29.93 27.92
N ALA A 202 -38.53 -30.61 29.07
CA ALA A 202 -39.79 -31.11 29.61
C ALA A 202 -40.76 -29.96 29.98
N ARG A 203 -40.25 -28.86 30.54
CA ARG A 203 -41.05 -27.66 30.83
C ARG A 203 -41.53 -26.98 29.56
N LEU A 204 -40.71 -26.91 28.51
CA LEU A 204 -41.09 -26.36 27.20
C LEU A 204 -42.16 -27.20 26.54
N GLU A 205 -42.10 -28.53 26.62
CA GLU A 205 -43.12 -29.40 26.04
C GLU A 205 -44.45 -29.26 26.79
N GLN A 206 -44.42 -29.15 28.11
CA GLN A 206 -45.61 -28.86 28.91
C GLN A 206 -46.20 -27.48 28.57
N LEU A 207 -45.35 -26.45 28.42
CA LEU A 207 -45.77 -25.10 28.07
C LEU A 207 -46.33 -25.03 26.64
N ARG A 208 -45.70 -25.74 25.69
CA ARG A 208 -46.15 -25.90 24.31
C ARG A 208 -47.53 -26.54 24.24
N SER A 209 -47.74 -27.63 25.00
CA SER A 209 -49.02 -28.33 25.11
C SER A 209 -50.11 -27.43 25.72
N THR A 210 -49.75 -26.66 26.77
CA THR A 210 -50.68 -25.72 27.43
C THR A 210 -51.10 -24.56 26.53
N LEU A 211 -50.17 -24.06 25.71
CA LEU A 211 -50.40 -22.92 24.82
C LEU A 211 -50.92 -23.35 23.44
N GLY A 212 -51.09 -24.65 23.20
CA GLY A 212 -51.59 -25.19 21.93
C GLY A 212 -50.67 -24.90 20.74
N ILE A 213 -49.37 -24.75 20.97
CA ILE A 213 -48.40 -24.42 19.93
C ILE A 213 -48.08 -25.67 19.14
N SER A 214 -48.30 -25.61 17.84
CA SER A 214 -48.02 -26.72 16.94
C SER A 214 -46.52 -27.03 16.88
N GLY A 215 -46.17 -28.26 16.52
CA GLY A 215 -44.75 -28.65 16.36
C GLY A 215 -44.03 -27.81 15.30
N GLU A 216 -44.75 -27.37 14.26
CA GLU A 216 -44.20 -26.49 13.21
C GLU A 216 -43.96 -25.06 13.71
N GLU A 217 -44.87 -24.51 14.51
CA GLU A 217 -44.69 -23.19 15.13
C GLU A 217 -43.57 -23.22 16.17
N HIS A 218 -43.47 -24.30 16.95
CA HIS A 218 -42.36 -24.51 17.88
C HIS A 218 -41.01 -24.53 17.14
N ALA A 219 -40.86 -25.34 16.09
CA ALA A 219 -39.61 -25.43 15.34
C ALA A 219 -39.20 -24.08 14.73
N LYS A 220 -40.16 -23.29 14.24
CA LYS A 220 -39.91 -21.93 13.73
C LYS A 220 -39.45 -20.99 14.85
N LEU A 221 -40.18 -20.94 15.96
CA LEU A 221 -39.88 -20.07 17.10
C LEU A 221 -38.55 -20.45 17.76
N GLU A 222 -38.27 -21.74 17.90
CA GLU A 222 -37.02 -22.25 18.45
C GLU A 222 -35.83 -21.84 17.57
N LYS A 223 -35.95 -22.00 16.24
CA LYS A 223 -34.90 -21.57 15.32
C LYS A 223 -34.65 -20.06 15.38
N GLU A 224 -35.71 -19.25 15.42
CA GLU A 224 -35.59 -17.79 15.52
C GLU A 224 -34.92 -17.38 16.83
N VAL A 225 -35.36 -17.96 17.96
CA VAL A 225 -34.81 -17.66 19.28
C VAL A 225 -33.35 -18.08 19.38
N LYS A 226 -32.97 -19.25 18.85
CA LYS A 226 -31.57 -19.72 18.82
C LYS A 226 -30.65 -18.74 18.08
N LEU A 227 -31.10 -18.21 16.94
CA LEU A 227 -30.33 -17.24 16.18
C LEU A 227 -30.18 -15.91 16.94
N GLU A 228 -31.24 -15.46 17.60
CA GLU A 228 -31.23 -14.23 18.39
C GLU A 228 -30.33 -14.34 19.63
N THR A 229 -30.47 -15.42 20.42
CA THR A 229 -29.63 -15.64 21.61
C THR A 229 -28.18 -15.86 21.24
N TYR A 230 -27.91 -16.50 20.10
CA TYR A 230 -26.56 -16.65 19.56
C TYR A 230 -25.95 -15.29 19.16
N TYR A 231 -26.70 -14.42 18.47
CA TYR A 231 -26.25 -13.06 18.15
C TYR A 231 -25.92 -12.27 19.43
N ASP A 232 -26.77 -12.32 20.45
CA ASP A 232 -26.54 -11.63 21.72
C ASP A 232 -25.32 -12.19 22.47
N ALA A 233 -25.14 -13.51 22.49
CA ALA A 233 -23.96 -14.15 23.09
C ALA A 233 -22.67 -13.76 22.35
N LEU A 234 -22.71 -13.75 21.02
CA LEU A 234 -21.59 -13.33 20.18
C LEU A 234 -21.23 -11.85 20.40
N LYS A 235 -22.24 -10.97 20.48
CA LYS A 235 -22.07 -9.54 20.77
C LYS A 235 -21.46 -9.27 22.14
N ARG A 236 -21.87 -10.02 23.18
CA ARG A 236 -21.27 -9.95 24.52
C ARG A 236 -19.83 -10.46 24.52
N ALA A 237 -19.57 -11.56 23.82
CA ALA A 237 -18.24 -12.16 23.74
C ALA A 237 -17.24 -11.28 22.95
N TRP A 238 -17.70 -10.55 21.93
CA TRP A 238 -16.90 -9.52 21.25
C TRP A 238 -16.71 -8.25 22.10
N SER A 239 -17.78 -7.73 22.72
CA SER A 239 -17.68 -6.52 23.56
C SER A 239 -16.76 -6.70 24.77
N SER A 240 -16.65 -7.92 25.29
CA SER A 240 -15.74 -8.28 26.39
C SER A 240 -14.31 -8.59 25.92
N GLY A 241 -14.03 -8.58 24.61
CA GLY A 241 -12.75 -8.98 24.04
C GLY A 241 -12.42 -10.47 24.18
N ALA A 242 -13.39 -11.28 24.65
CA ALA A 242 -13.22 -12.72 24.85
C ALA A 242 -13.06 -13.49 23.53
N ILE A 243 -13.61 -12.92 22.45
CA ILE A 243 -13.45 -13.38 21.07
C ILE A 243 -12.75 -12.27 20.27
N THR A 244 -11.63 -12.60 19.65
CA THR A 244 -10.92 -11.78 18.67
C THR A 244 -11.04 -12.42 17.28
N PRO A 245 -10.78 -11.69 16.18
CA PRO A 245 -10.80 -12.25 14.83
C PRO A 245 -9.88 -13.48 14.63
N GLY A 246 -8.95 -13.75 15.56
CA GLY A 246 -8.08 -14.92 15.58
C GLY A 246 -8.53 -16.07 16.49
N SER A 247 -9.58 -15.93 17.31
CA SER A 247 -10.02 -16.96 18.27
C SER A 247 -11.09 -17.89 17.68
N ALA A 248 -10.75 -18.59 16.60
CA ALA A 248 -11.63 -19.52 15.90
C ALA A 248 -12.15 -20.67 16.79
N SER A 249 -11.38 -21.10 17.79
CA SER A 249 -11.78 -22.21 18.68
C SER A 249 -12.99 -21.89 19.56
N LYS A 250 -13.03 -20.68 20.16
CA LYS A 250 -14.16 -20.25 21.02
C LYS A 250 -15.43 -20.00 20.21
N LEU A 251 -15.28 -19.49 18.98
CA LEU A 251 -16.38 -19.35 18.03
C LEU A 251 -16.95 -20.70 17.61
N GLY A 252 -16.07 -21.67 17.36
CA GLY A 252 -16.45 -23.05 17.05
C GLY A 252 -17.20 -23.74 18.19
N GLU A 253 -16.78 -23.51 19.45
CA GLU A 253 -17.49 -23.98 20.63
C GLU A 253 -18.87 -23.33 20.76
N LEU A 254 -18.97 -22.00 20.67
CA LEU A 254 -20.25 -21.29 20.73
C LEU A 254 -21.21 -21.74 19.62
N ARG A 255 -20.71 -21.93 18.40
CA ARG A 255 -21.52 -22.43 17.28
C ARG A 255 -22.07 -23.84 17.53
N ARG A 256 -21.25 -24.73 18.11
CA ARG A 256 -21.67 -26.10 18.45
C ARG A 256 -22.72 -26.11 19.55
N THR A 257 -22.54 -25.27 20.57
CA THR A 257 -23.47 -25.14 21.69
C THR A 257 -24.87 -24.75 21.20
N PHE A 258 -24.97 -23.72 20.36
CA PHE A 258 -26.25 -23.24 19.83
C PHE A 258 -26.74 -23.99 18.56
N GLN A 259 -26.00 -25.00 18.10
CA GLN A 259 -26.29 -25.78 16.88
C GLN A 259 -26.51 -24.93 15.61
N ILE A 260 -25.79 -23.82 15.50
CA ILE A 260 -25.91 -22.91 14.35
C ILE A 260 -25.07 -23.42 13.18
N THR A 261 -25.62 -23.37 11.96
CA THR A 261 -24.87 -23.78 10.76
C THR A 261 -23.77 -22.76 10.41
N PRO A 262 -22.69 -23.16 9.70
CA PRO A 262 -21.67 -22.22 9.24
C PRO A 262 -22.26 -21.06 8.41
N ASP A 263 -23.21 -21.36 7.51
CA ASP A 263 -23.83 -20.34 6.67
C ASP A 263 -24.68 -19.33 7.47
N GLU A 264 -25.32 -19.77 8.55
CA GLU A 264 -26.07 -18.88 9.46
C GLU A 264 -25.13 -18.05 10.33
N HIS A 265 -24.02 -18.62 10.76
CA HIS A 265 -22.95 -17.90 11.45
C HIS A 265 -22.37 -16.78 10.59
N ASP A 266 -22.02 -17.08 9.33
CA ASP A 266 -21.42 -16.10 8.42
C ASP A 266 -22.37 -14.91 8.15
N LYS A 267 -23.69 -15.16 8.09
CA LYS A 267 -24.70 -14.10 7.96
C LYS A 267 -24.76 -13.21 9.20
N ILE A 268 -24.73 -13.82 10.39
CA ILE A 268 -24.75 -13.11 11.68
C ILE A 268 -23.46 -12.30 11.86
N GLU A 269 -22.32 -12.88 11.53
CA GLU A 269 -21.02 -12.21 11.56
C GLU A 269 -20.99 -11.05 10.57
N ALA A 270 -21.43 -11.25 9.33
CA ALA A 270 -21.51 -10.18 8.33
C ALA A 270 -22.43 -9.03 8.77
N GLN A 271 -23.58 -9.35 9.38
CA GLN A 271 -24.48 -8.35 9.93
C GLN A 271 -23.83 -7.58 11.08
N MET A 272 -23.17 -8.27 12.01
CA MET A 272 -22.45 -7.61 13.12
C MET A 272 -21.27 -6.77 12.65
N LEU A 273 -20.49 -7.25 11.68
CA LEU A 273 -19.39 -6.51 11.07
C LEU A 273 -19.88 -5.27 10.32
N TRP A 274 -21.05 -5.37 9.67
CA TRP A 274 -21.69 -4.21 9.05
C TRP A 274 -22.12 -3.18 10.10
N GLU A 275 -22.78 -3.61 11.18
CA GLU A 275 -23.15 -2.74 12.31
C GLU A 275 -21.92 -2.11 12.99
N LEU A 276 -20.83 -2.86 13.13
CA LEU A 276 -19.55 -2.36 13.67
C LEU A 276 -18.87 -1.37 12.73
N ARG A 277 -18.85 -1.62 11.42
CA ARG A 277 -18.27 -0.71 10.43
C ARG A 277 -18.98 0.64 10.43
N GLN A 278 -20.30 0.64 10.55
CA GLN A 278 -21.10 1.87 10.73
C GLN A 278 -20.74 2.63 12.02
N GLY A 279 -20.18 1.98 13.03
CA GLY A 279 -19.67 2.60 14.26
C GLY A 279 -18.15 2.87 14.30
N GLN A 280 -17.36 2.31 13.38
CA GLN A 280 -15.89 2.37 13.38
C GLN A 280 -15.27 3.26 12.30
N GLU A 281 -16.00 3.64 11.26
CA GLU A 281 -15.54 4.72 10.37
C GLU A 281 -15.78 6.08 11.02
N ARG A 282 -15.10 6.31 12.16
CA ARG A 282 -15.01 7.65 12.74
C ARG A 282 -14.24 8.50 11.74
N THR A 283 -14.96 9.39 11.05
CA THR A 283 -14.37 10.36 10.13
C THR A 283 -13.18 11.02 10.80
N SER A 284 -12.03 10.93 10.15
CA SER A 284 -10.77 11.48 10.62
C SER A 284 -10.75 12.97 10.31
N ILE A 285 -10.76 13.81 11.34
CA ILE A 285 -10.77 15.26 11.22
C ILE A 285 -9.43 15.81 11.71
N LEU A 286 -8.75 16.56 10.85
CA LEU A 286 -7.56 17.31 11.19
C LEU A 286 -7.96 18.76 11.51
N VAL A 287 -7.53 19.29 12.65
CA VAL A 287 -7.77 20.69 13.06
C VAL A 287 -6.43 21.39 13.21
N VAL A 288 -6.26 22.53 12.54
CA VAL A 288 -5.04 23.34 12.58
C VAL A 288 -5.42 24.77 12.94
N ASP A 289 -4.97 25.23 14.09
CA ASP A 289 -5.34 26.55 14.64
C ASP A 289 -4.22 27.06 15.55
N ASP A 290 -3.84 28.34 15.39
CA ASP A 290 -2.80 28.97 16.20
C ASP A 290 -3.30 29.38 17.61
N ASP A 291 -4.63 29.53 17.80
CA ASP A 291 -5.23 29.72 19.10
C ASP A 291 -5.45 28.38 19.82
N THR A 292 -4.50 28.06 20.70
CA THR A 292 -4.55 26.86 21.56
C THR A 292 -5.85 26.70 22.38
N LYS A 293 -6.55 27.79 22.73
CA LYS A 293 -7.81 27.71 23.47
C LYS A 293 -8.94 27.25 22.56
N LEU A 294 -9.01 27.82 21.36
CA LEU A 294 -10.00 27.44 20.35
C LEU A 294 -9.77 26.01 19.89
N LEU A 295 -8.51 25.64 19.63
CA LEU A 295 -8.09 24.28 19.29
C LEU A 295 -8.57 23.24 20.31
N SER A 296 -8.44 23.54 21.61
CA SER A 296 -8.90 22.65 22.69
C SER A 296 -10.42 22.47 22.66
N VAL A 297 -11.18 23.56 22.53
CA VAL A 297 -12.65 23.53 22.52
C VAL A 297 -13.18 22.77 21.31
N ILE A 298 -12.61 23.02 20.12
CA ILE A 298 -13.00 22.32 18.89
C ILE A 298 -12.67 20.83 18.99
N THR A 299 -11.49 20.48 19.50
CA THR A 299 -11.05 19.09 19.65
C THR A 299 -11.98 18.32 20.59
N GLU A 300 -12.30 18.89 21.75
CA GLU A 300 -13.19 18.27 22.74
C GLU A 300 -14.60 18.09 22.16
N THR A 301 -15.16 19.13 21.55
CA THR A 301 -16.51 19.08 20.94
C THR A 301 -16.61 18.02 19.84
N LEU A 302 -15.60 17.91 18.98
CA LEU A 302 -15.58 16.93 17.89
C LEU A 302 -15.31 15.50 18.40
N GLN A 303 -14.50 15.34 19.45
CA GLN A 303 -14.30 14.03 20.08
C GLN A 303 -15.55 13.54 20.81
N GLU A 304 -16.30 14.43 21.47
CA GLU A 304 -17.61 14.11 22.07
C GLU A 304 -18.63 13.66 21.02
N ALA A 305 -18.60 14.27 19.83
CA ALA A 305 -19.38 13.86 18.67
C ALA A 305 -18.86 12.56 18.01
N SER A 306 -17.93 11.85 18.64
CA SER A 306 -17.35 10.57 18.19
C SER A 306 -16.52 10.63 16.90
N PHE A 307 -15.95 11.78 16.55
CA PHE A 307 -14.97 11.89 15.47
C PHE A 307 -13.55 11.49 15.91
N ASN A 308 -12.71 11.07 14.96
CA ASN A 308 -11.29 10.84 15.23
C ASN A 308 -10.51 12.12 14.92
N VAL A 309 -10.22 12.91 15.96
CA VAL A 309 -9.68 14.26 15.79
C VAL A 309 -8.18 14.31 16.05
N LYS A 310 -7.43 14.93 15.15
CA LYS A 310 -6.02 15.28 15.32
C LYS A 310 -5.85 16.79 15.26
N ALA A 311 -5.28 17.36 16.30
CA ALA A 311 -5.15 18.80 16.48
C ALA A 311 -3.68 19.22 16.44
N PHE A 312 -3.36 20.25 15.66
CA PHE A 312 -2.00 20.78 15.52
C PHE A 312 -2.01 22.29 15.71
N PRO A 313 -1.14 22.84 16.59
CA PRO A 313 -1.05 24.28 16.81
C PRO A 313 -0.27 25.00 15.70
N THR A 314 0.42 24.27 14.82
CA THR A 314 1.25 24.83 13.75
C THR A 314 0.99 24.10 12.43
N SER A 315 1.16 24.82 11.32
CA SER A 315 1.03 24.26 9.97
C SER A 315 2.11 23.23 9.64
N ASP A 316 3.30 23.37 10.20
CA ASP A 316 4.44 22.47 9.92
C ASP A 316 4.23 21.06 10.50
N ASP A 317 3.71 21.00 11.73
CA ASP A 317 3.38 19.72 12.37
C ASP A 317 2.22 19.04 11.63
N ALA A 318 1.20 19.81 11.24
CA ALA A 318 0.08 19.33 10.44
C ALA A 318 0.55 18.80 9.08
N PHE A 319 1.46 19.51 8.41
CA PHE A 319 2.01 19.10 7.12
C PHE A 319 2.84 17.81 7.23
N THR A 320 3.61 17.65 8.31
CA THR A 320 4.36 16.42 8.58
C THR A 320 3.41 15.23 8.77
N TYR A 321 2.32 15.43 9.50
CA TYR A 321 1.29 14.41 9.69
C TYR A 321 0.58 14.03 8.38
N LEU A 322 0.26 15.01 7.53
CA LEU A 322 -0.41 14.82 6.23
C LEU A 322 0.41 14.04 5.20
N LYS A 323 1.74 13.96 5.36
CA LYS A 323 2.58 13.11 4.49
C LYS A 323 2.35 11.62 4.70
N GLU A 324 2.00 11.24 5.92
CA GLU A 324 1.84 9.84 6.33
C GLU A 324 0.38 9.42 6.46
N ASN A 325 -0.54 10.39 6.62
CA ASN A 325 -1.94 10.15 6.92
C ASN A 325 -2.85 11.02 6.06
N ALA A 326 -3.93 10.45 5.53
CA ALA A 326 -4.95 11.17 4.76
C ALA A 326 -6.24 11.31 5.61
N PRO A 327 -6.44 12.44 6.32
CA PRO A 327 -7.70 12.70 7.00
C PRO A 327 -8.83 12.95 5.99
N ASP A 328 -10.07 12.75 6.42
CA ASP A 328 -11.26 12.96 5.58
C ASP A 328 -11.61 14.46 5.47
N ILE A 329 -11.38 15.22 6.55
CA ILE A 329 -11.69 16.65 6.65
C ILE A 329 -10.51 17.38 7.30
N ILE A 330 -10.17 18.56 6.78
CA ILE A 330 -9.19 19.47 7.37
C ILE A 330 -9.89 20.79 7.68
N ILE A 331 -9.83 21.20 8.95
CA ILE A 331 -10.29 22.50 9.45
C ILE A 331 -9.04 23.30 9.76
N SER A 332 -8.88 24.47 9.14
CA SER A 332 -7.69 25.29 9.27
C SER A 332 -8.08 26.76 9.41
N ASP A 333 -7.74 27.38 10.52
CA ASP A 333 -7.76 28.83 10.70
C ASP A 333 -6.36 29.26 11.17
N ILE A 334 -5.51 29.61 10.21
CA ILE A 334 -4.12 30.00 10.48
C ILE A 334 -3.85 31.37 9.88
N ASN A 335 -3.26 32.25 10.68
CA ASN A 335 -2.74 33.53 10.18
C ASN A 335 -1.40 33.30 9.48
N LEU A 336 -1.40 33.42 8.15
CA LEU A 336 -0.21 33.21 7.29
C LEU A 336 0.91 34.25 7.50
N GLU A 337 0.69 35.28 8.33
CA GLU A 337 1.69 36.33 8.60
C GLU A 337 2.69 35.97 9.70
N THR A 338 2.39 34.96 10.52
CA THR A 338 3.24 34.52 11.65
C THR A 338 3.78 33.10 11.50
N SER A 339 3.63 32.49 10.32
CA SER A 339 4.15 31.15 9.99
C SER A 339 5.54 31.21 9.35
#